data_AF-A0A2N2T3N1-F1
#
_entry.id   AF-A0A2N2T3N1-F1
#
_cell.length_a   1.000
_cell.length_b   1.000
_cell.length_c   1.000
_cell.angle_alpha   90.00
_cell.angle_beta   90.00
_cell.angle_gamma   90.00
#
_symmetry.space_group_name_H-M   'P 1'
#
loop_
_entity.id
_entity.type
_entity.pdbx_description
1 polymer ?
#
loop_
_entity_poly.entity_id
_entity_poly.type
_entity_poly.pdbx_seq_one_letter_code
_entity_poly.pdbx_strand_id
1 'polypeptide(L)'
;MPFLSATKHQLVQIAKAGCVVAALGFAFAGNAHAQRTIAEQFIQDMKDGKVSEAGAEDHVVQELIIKRSIPITYQYINNLMSTPNAFGPGVACTVCHNSQDASKSYRGLDLSTCKGMIEGATEKPKRTVFKPGVEPKRDILIRRLRNNRMPLGLGFENSTFTPNHMLVKQWIADGAKNDDNFTKNVLPLFKTANAFGPETPACTACHMSNQEPPSFHELNLKTYEGIMLGADSVAKGVDKATKVIVPGKPELSFVWQHLAEDRMPPGISPSEARDHPNTTILAAWIKQGAKCD
;
A
#
# COMPACT_ATOMS: atom_id res chain seq x y z
N MET A 1 -8.11 -61.73 39.19
CA MET A 1 -7.72 -62.28 40.51
C MET A 1 -6.50 -63.17 40.30
N PRO A 2 -5.48 -63.22 41.19
CA PRO A 2 -5.09 -62.36 42.33
C PRO A 2 -3.82 -61.51 41.99
N PHE A 3 -3.46 -60.35 42.55
CA PHE A 3 -3.36 -59.75 43.91
C PHE A 3 -1.93 -59.74 44.50
N LEU A 4 -1.53 -58.53 44.97
CA LEU A 4 -0.67 -58.17 46.13
C LEU A 4 0.85 -58.38 45.99
N SER A 5 1.69 -57.33 46.07
CA SER A 5 2.07 -56.44 47.19
C SER A 5 3.29 -56.94 47.97
N ALA A 6 4.35 -56.12 48.06
CA ALA A 6 5.10 -55.87 49.30
C ALA A 6 6.14 -54.76 49.13
N THR A 7 5.99 -53.73 49.94
CA THR A 7 6.93 -52.67 50.28
C THR A 7 8.10 -53.18 51.13
N LYS A 8 9.27 -52.52 51.06
CA LYS A 8 10.18 -52.39 52.20
C LYS A 8 11.01 -51.10 52.12
N HIS A 9 10.80 -50.26 53.12
CA HIS A 9 11.62 -49.12 53.49
C HIS A 9 13.03 -49.54 53.89
N GLN A 10 14.03 -48.71 53.58
CA GLN A 10 15.10 -48.43 54.54
C GLN A 10 15.66 -47.01 54.35
N LEU A 11 15.43 -46.19 55.37
CA LEU A 11 16.13 -44.95 55.66
C LEU A 11 17.57 -45.25 56.09
N VAL A 12 18.54 -44.51 55.57
CA VAL A 12 19.72 -44.05 56.34
C VAL A 12 20.05 -42.62 55.91
N GLN A 13 19.84 -41.67 56.82
CA GLN A 13 20.47 -40.35 56.80
C GLN A 13 21.95 -40.49 57.18
N ILE A 14 22.82 -39.60 56.69
CA ILE A 14 23.72 -38.78 57.52
C ILE A 14 24.30 -37.65 56.66
N ALA A 15 24.19 -36.46 57.22
CA ALA A 15 24.69 -35.20 56.71
C ALA A 15 26.23 -35.11 56.74
N LYS A 16 26.82 -34.38 55.79
CA LYS A 16 27.96 -33.51 56.07
C LYS A 16 27.79 -32.17 55.36
N ALA A 17 27.71 -31.15 56.21
CA ALA A 17 27.74 -29.75 55.89
C ALA A 17 29.12 -29.34 55.34
N GLY A 18 29.10 -28.33 54.47
CA GLY A 18 30.28 -27.62 54.00
C GLY A 18 29.84 -26.31 53.36
N CYS A 19 29.56 -25.31 54.19
CA CYS A 19 29.37 -23.92 53.77
C CYS A 19 30.64 -23.39 53.10
N VAL A 20 30.51 -22.82 51.91
CA VAL A 20 31.24 -21.59 51.54
C VAL A 20 30.24 -20.64 50.91
N VAL A 21 30.03 -19.52 51.61
CA VAL A 21 29.30 -18.34 51.17
C VAL A 21 30.26 -17.44 50.41
N ALA A 22 29.90 -17.05 49.18
CA ALA A 22 30.27 -15.78 48.53
C ALA A 22 29.41 -15.68 47.25
N ALA A 23 28.26 -15.02 47.31
CA ALA A 23 28.11 -13.62 46.94
C ALA A 23 28.38 -13.37 45.45
N LEU A 24 27.31 -13.23 44.67
CA LEU A 24 27.06 -12.08 43.79
C LEU A 24 25.66 -12.23 43.22
N GLY A 25 24.75 -11.44 43.78
CA GLY A 25 23.42 -11.26 43.22
C GLY A 25 23.58 -10.69 41.82
N PHE A 26 23.13 -11.45 40.82
CA PHE A 26 22.73 -10.85 39.56
C PHE A 26 21.50 -10.02 39.84
N ALA A 27 21.73 -8.73 40.10
CA ALA A 27 20.71 -7.73 40.01
C ALA A 27 20.04 -7.90 38.64
N PHE A 28 18.74 -8.19 38.65
CA PHE A 28 17.86 -7.85 37.54
C PHE A 28 17.89 -6.32 37.43
N ALA A 29 18.92 -5.78 36.80
CA ALA A 29 18.86 -4.46 36.20
C ALA A 29 17.91 -4.58 35.01
N GLY A 30 16.61 -4.59 35.32
CA GLY A 30 15.61 -4.15 34.37
C GLY A 30 16.01 -2.73 33.98
N ASN A 31 16.70 -2.59 32.86
CA ASN A 31 16.80 -1.33 32.15
C ASN A 31 15.38 -0.95 31.72
N ALA A 32 14.61 -0.42 32.66
CA ALA A 32 13.58 0.54 32.35
C ALA A 32 14.32 1.78 31.85
N HIS A 33 14.78 1.73 30.60
CA HIS A 33 15.05 2.95 29.85
C HIS A 33 13.74 3.73 29.90
N ALA A 34 13.69 4.77 30.72
CA ALA A 34 12.59 5.72 30.70
C ALA A 34 12.38 6.10 29.23
N GLN A 35 11.22 5.73 28.69
CA GLN A 35 10.91 5.98 27.29
C GLN A 35 10.91 7.50 27.12
N ARG A 36 11.91 8.02 26.38
CA ARG A 36 12.03 9.45 26.11
C ARG A 36 10.71 9.98 25.57
N THR A 37 10.29 11.15 26.02
CA THR A 37 9.16 11.86 25.43
C THR A 37 9.42 12.16 23.94
N ILE A 38 8.38 12.38 23.15
CA ILE A 38 8.52 12.72 21.72
C ILE A 38 9.42 13.95 21.53
N ALA A 39 9.30 14.94 22.41
CA ALA A 39 10.14 16.14 22.39
C ALA A 39 11.62 15.82 22.64
N GLU A 40 11.93 14.99 23.64
CA GLU A 40 13.31 14.56 23.92
C GLU A 40 13.89 13.74 22.76
N GLN A 41 13.09 12.88 22.13
CA GLN A 41 13.51 12.15 20.93
C GLN A 41 13.83 13.10 19.77
N PHE A 42 12.99 14.12 19.54
CA PHE A 42 13.23 15.12 18.51
C PHE A 42 14.48 15.96 18.76
N ILE A 43 14.66 16.46 19.99
CA ILE A 43 15.87 17.21 20.37
C ILE A 43 17.12 16.35 20.17
N GLN A 44 17.07 15.06 20.52
CA GLN A 44 18.20 14.17 20.27
C GLN A 44 18.47 13.98 18.78
N ASP A 45 17.45 13.72 17.97
CA ASP A 45 17.64 13.54 16.53
C ASP A 45 18.18 14.80 15.85
N MET A 46 17.81 16.00 16.32
CA MET A 46 18.41 17.25 15.86
C MET A 46 19.90 17.33 16.22
N LYS A 47 20.27 16.98 17.46
CA LYS A 47 21.68 16.96 17.91
C LYS A 47 22.52 15.93 17.13
N ASP A 48 21.91 14.81 16.79
CA ASP A 48 22.55 13.71 16.06
C ASP A 48 22.58 13.96 14.54
N GLY A 49 21.99 15.06 14.03
CA GLY A 49 21.88 15.32 12.59
C GLY A 49 21.00 14.31 11.84
N LYS A 50 20.06 13.65 12.54
CA LYS A 50 19.16 12.61 12.00
C LYS A 50 17.86 13.15 11.42
N VAL A 51 17.56 14.43 11.66
CA VAL A 51 16.44 15.12 11.02
C VAL A 51 16.89 15.50 9.61
N SER A 52 16.20 14.95 8.61
CA SER A 52 16.50 15.23 7.21
C SER A 52 16.23 16.71 6.88
N GLU A 53 16.93 17.25 5.88
CA GLU A 53 16.68 18.62 5.40
C GLU A 53 15.26 18.74 4.82
N ALA A 54 14.68 19.94 4.92
CA ALA A 54 13.38 20.24 4.34
C ALA A 54 13.44 20.07 2.81
N GLY A 55 12.50 19.31 2.23
CA GLY A 55 12.51 19.02 0.80
C GLY A 55 11.13 18.69 0.24
N ALA A 56 10.57 17.54 0.60
CA ALA A 56 9.25 17.11 0.12
C ALA A 56 8.09 17.81 0.87
N GLU A 57 6.93 17.93 0.22
CA GLU A 57 5.72 18.53 0.81
C GLU A 57 5.25 17.80 2.08
N ASP A 58 5.55 16.51 2.22
CA ASP A 58 5.19 15.71 3.40
C ASP A 58 6.34 15.58 4.43
N HIS A 59 7.43 16.33 4.29
CA HIS A 59 8.61 16.24 5.16
C HIS A 59 8.26 16.34 6.65
N VAL A 60 7.47 17.34 7.04
CA VAL A 60 7.05 17.54 8.43
C VAL A 60 6.25 16.33 8.95
N VAL A 61 5.39 15.77 8.10
CA VAL A 61 4.62 14.55 8.44
C VAL A 61 5.58 13.38 8.63
N GLN A 62 6.54 13.17 7.73
CA GLN A 62 7.51 12.09 7.84
C GLN A 62 8.34 12.19 9.12
N GLU A 63 8.96 13.35 9.36
CA GLU A 63 9.88 13.55 10.47
C GLU A 63 9.20 13.57 11.83
N LEU A 64 8.09 14.29 11.96
CA LEU A 64 7.49 14.57 13.26
C LEU A 64 6.34 13.62 13.62
N ILE A 65 5.63 13.07 12.64
CA ILE A 65 4.47 12.19 12.87
C ILE A 65 4.86 10.72 12.65
N ILE A 66 5.35 10.39 11.45
CA ILE A 66 5.59 8.99 11.04
C ILE A 66 6.77 8.38 11.79
N LYS A 67 7.96 9.01 11.77
CA LYS A 67 9.14 8.49 12.48
C LYS A 67 8.92 8.37 13.99
N ARG A 68 8.01 9.16 14.55
CA ARG A 68 7.67 9.16 15.97
C ARG A 68 6.50 8.24 16.32
N SER A 69 5.90 7.60 15.32
CA SER A 69 4.73 6.72 15.51
C SER A 69 3.61 7.38 16.31
N ILE A 70 3.35 8.68 16.06
CA ILE A 70 2.26 9.40 16.73
C ILE A 70 0.94 8.70 16.37
N PRO A 71 0.12 8.32 17.38
CA PRO A 71 -1.19 7.72 17.11
C PRO A 71 -2.09 8.67 16.33
N ILE A 72 -2.65 8.20 15.23
CA ILE A 72 -3.59 8.96 14.40
C ILE A 72 -5.00 8.54 14.80
N THR A 73 -5.84 9.52 15.14
CA THR A 73 -7.21 9.25 15.61
C THR A 73 -8.16 9.04 14.44
N TYR A 74 -9.21 8.23 14.66
CA TYR A 74 -10.26 8.09 13.68
C TYR A 74 -10.98 9.42 13.40
N GLN A 75 -11.13 10.28 14.41
CA GLN A 75 -11.73 11.61 14.23
C GLN A 75 -11.04 12.41 13.11
N TYR A 76 -9.70 12.40 13.07
CA TYR A 76 -8.97 13.09 12.00
C TYR A 76 -9.24 12.44 10.64
N ILE A 77 -9.22 11.11 10.56
CA ILE A 77 -9.49 10.37 9.32
C ILE A 77 -10.91 10.62 8.81
N ASN A 78 -11.91 10.64 9.69
CA ASN A 78 -13.29 10.94 9.35
C ASN A 78 -13.44 12.36 8.78
N ASN A 79 -12.72 13.33 9.37
CA ASN A 79 -12.68 14.69 8.85
C ASN A 79 -12.08 14.73 7.45
N LEU A 80 -10.99 14.00 7.18
CA LEU A 80 -10.40 13.91 5.84
C LEU A 80 -11.41 13.35 4.81
N MET A 81 -12.14 12.28 5.15
CA MET A 81 -13.13 11.69 4.23
C MET A 81 -14.31 12.63 3.94
N SER A 82 -14.62 13.52 4.87
CA SER A 82 -15.76 14.45 4.79
C SER A 82 -15.41 15.86 4.33
N THR A 83 -14.13 16.15 4.08
CA THR A 83 -13.66 17.48 3.70
C THR A 83 -13.31 17.52 2.20
N PRO A 84 -13.90 18.44 1.41
CA PRO A 84 -13.45 18.68 0.05
C PRO A 84 -11.97 19.05 0.00
N ASN A 85 -11.28 18.68 -1.07
CA ASN A 85 -9.86 18.94 -1.30
C ASN A 85 -8.88 18.24 -0.32
N ALA A 86 -9.34 17.35 0.56
CA ALA A 86 -8.50 16.74 1.59
C ALA A 86 -7.29 15.93 1.05
N PHE A 87 -7.38 15.43 -0.18
CA PHE A 87 -6.33 14.64 -0.83
C PHE A 87 -5.92 15.21 -2.19
N GLY A 88 -6.15 16.51 -2.39
CA GLY A 88 -6.08 17.21 -3.67
C GLY A 88 -7.46 17.67 -4.16
N PRO A 89 -7.53 18.58 -5.16
CA PRO A 89 -8.77 19.25 -5.57
C PRO A 89 -9.92 18.29 -5.91
N GLY A 90 -11.10 18.54 -5.32
CA GLY A 90 -12.34 17.83 -5.62
C GLY A 90 -13.29 17.69 -4.43
N VAL A 91 -14.40 16.98 -4.65
CA VAL A 91 -15.46 16.79 -3.65
C VAL A 91 -15.02 15.89 -2.50
N ALA A 92 -15.66 16.03 -1.34
CA ALA A 92 -15.47 15.12 -0.21
C ALA A 92 -15.86 13.69 -0.58
N CYS A 93 -15.12 12.70 -0.07
CA CYS A 93 -15.33 11.29 -0.38
C CYS A 93 -16.73 10.81 0.03
N THR A 94 -17.21 11.27 1.19
CA THR A 94 -18.51 10.89 1.75
C THR A 94 -19.70 11.44 0.96
N VAL A 95 -19.52 12.35 0.01
CA VAL A 95 -20.61 12.72 -0.91
C VAL A 95 -21.03 11.52 -1.76
N CYS A 96 -20.07 10.73 -2.23
CA CYS A 96 -20.30 9.58 -3.12
C CYS A 96 -20.23 8.22 -2.40
N HIS A 97 -19.59 8.19 -1.21
CA HIS A 97 -19.29 6.98 -0.45
C HIS A 97 -19.69 7.10 1.03
N ASN A 98 -20.98 7.03 1.33
CA ASN A 98 -21.54 7.23 2.70
C ASN A 98 -22.47 6.11 3.19
N SER A 99 -22.56 5.02 2.45
CA SER A 99 -23.49 3.94 2.79
C SER A 99 -23.02 2.61 2.22
N GLN A 100 -23.40 1.53 2.90
CA GLN A 100 -23.27 0.17 2.36
C GLN A 100 -24.44 -0.21 1.43
N ASP A 101 -25.43 0.67 1.27
CA ASP A 101 -26.47 0.53 0.27
C ASP A 101 -25.95 0.97 -1.11
N ALA A 102 -25.72 0.01 -2.01
CA ALA A 102 -25.21 0.25 -3.35
C ALA A 102 -26.15 1.11 -4.24
N SER A 103 -27.42 1.29 -3.85
CA SER A 103 -28.33 2.21 -4.54
C SER A 103 -28.13 3.69 -4.16
N LYS A 104 -27.39 3.95 -3.07
CA LYS A 104 -27.16 5.30 -2.51
C LYS A 104 -25.69 5.70 -2.50
N SER A 105 -24.80 4.71 -2.62
CA SER A 105 -23.36 4.88 -2.51
C SER A 105 -22.67 4.04 -3.57
N TYR A 106 -21.74 4.66 -4.31
CA TYR A 106 -20.99 3.93 -5.32
C TYR A 106 -20.24 2.76 -4.69
N ARG A 107 -20.38 1.57 -5.28
CA ARG A 107 -19.82 0.31 -4.80
C ARG A 107 -20.36 -0.16 -3.44
N GLY A 108 -21.41 0.47 -2.91
CA GLY A 108 -21.85 0.26 -1.52
C GLY A 108 -20.69 0.44 -0.55
N LEU A 109 -19.82 1.43 -0.82
CA LEU A 109 -18.67 1.76 0.01
C LEU A 109 -19.06 2.88 0.97
N ASP A 110 -18.84 2.67 2.26
CA ASP A 110 -19.07 3.72 3.26
C ASP A 110 -17.73 4.22 3.82
N LEU A 111 -17.37 5.47 3.50
CA LEU A 111 -16.19 6.14 4.03
C LEU A 111 -16.53 7.12 5.16
N SER A 112 -17.79 7.18 5.60
CA SER A 112 -18.26 8.06 6.67
C SER A 112 -18.20 7.44 8.07
N THR A 113 -17.96 6.13 8.14
CA THR A 113 -17.84 5.38 9.39
C THR A 113 -16.58 4.53 9.39
N CYS A 114 -15.93 4.38 10.55
CA CYS A 114 -14.75 3.53 10.70
C CYS A 114 -15.04 2.08 10.29
N LYS A 115 -16.20 1.56 10.72
CA LYS A 115 -16.68 0.22 10.34
C LYS A 115 -16.86 0.11 8.83
N GLY A 116 -17.50 1.11 8.20
CA GLY A 116 -17.69 1.16 6.75
C GLY A 116 -16.37 1.10 5.99
N MET A 117 -15.38 1.87 6.43
CA MET A 117 -14.04 1.90 5.81
C MET A 117 -13.34 0.54 5.90
N ILE A 118 -13.43 -0.13 7.05
CA ILE A 118 -12.84 -1.46 7.27
C ILE A 118 -13.55 -2.53 6.44
N GLU A 119 -14.88 -2.49 6.36
CA GLU A 119 -15.67 -3.45 5.59
C GLU A 119 -15.46 -3.29 4.08
N GLY A 120 -15.27 -2.05 3.61
CA GLY A 120 -14.97 -1.72 2.23
C GLY A 120 -16.20 -1.76 1.31
N ALA A 121 -15.99 -2.18 0.06
CA ALA A 121 -17.05 -2.21 -0.95
C ALA A 121 -17.93 -3.44 -0.78
N THR A 122 -19.24 -3.22 -0.60
CA THR A 122 -20.23 -4.27 -0.36
C THR A 122 -21.03 -4.68 -1.61
N GLU A 123 -20.96 -3.90 -2.69
CA GLU A 123 -21.50 -4.31 -3.99
C GLU A 123 -20.61 -5.41 -4.60
N LYS A 124 -21.18 -6.41 -5.27
CA LYS A 124 -20.40 -7.47 -5.92
C LYS A 124 -19.48 -6.89 -7.02
N PRO A 125 -18.24 -7.40 -7.19
CA PRO A 125 -17.54 -8.26 -6.24
C PRO A 125 -17.20 -7.50 -4.94
N LYS A 126 -17.58 -8.09 -3.80
CA LYS A 126 -17.27 -7.53 -2.47
C LYS A 126 -15.76 -7.58 -2.23
N ARG A 127 -15.21 -6.51 -1.66
CA ARG A 127 -13.77 -6.44 -1.36
C ARG A 127 -13.47 -5.34 -0.36
N THR A 128 -12.52 -5.62 0.53
CA THR A 128 -11.94 -4.59 1.38
C THR A 128 -11.14 -3.61 0.53
N VAL A 129 -11.06 -2.35 0.98
CA VAL A 129 -10.26 -1.32 0.29
C VAL A 129 -8.88 -1.14 0.91
N PHE A 130 -8.65 -1.69 2.11
CA PHE A 130 -7.35 -1.87 2.75
C PHE A 130 -7.41 -3.01 3.79
N LYS A 131 -6.26 -3.38 4.37
CA LYS A 131 -6.20 -4.30 5.52
C LYS A 131 -5.61 -3.60 6.76
N PRO A 132 -6.34 -3.52 7.89
CA PRO A 132 -5.82 -2.96 9.13
C PRO A 132 -4.50 -3.61 9.58
N GLY A 133 -3.54 -2.79 10.02
CA GLY A 133 -2.26 -3.24 10.55
C GLY A 133 -1.23 -3.66 9.48
N VAL A 134 -1.56 -3.50 8.20
CA VAL A 134 -0.69 -3.88 7.06
C VAL A 134 -0.30 -2.62 6.29
N GLU A 135 0.89 -2.66 5.69
CA GLU A 135 1.39 -1.58 4.82
C GLU A 135 0.44 -1.36 3.62
N PRO A 136 -0.29 -0.23 3.55
CA PRO A 136 -1.40 -0.08 2.62
C PRO A 136 -0.99 0.53 1.28
N LYS A 137 0.32 0.78 1.04
CA LYS A 137 0.80 1.41 -0.20
C LYS A 137 0.27 0.77 -1.49
N ARG A 138 -0.05 -0.53 -1.43
CA ARG A 138 -0.62 -1.29 -2.56
C ARG A 138 -2.09 -1.61 -2.41
N ASP A 139 -2.78 -1.15 -1.37
CA ASP A 139 -4.21 -1.39 -1.18
C ASP A 139 -5.06 -0.46 -2.05
N ILE A 140 -6.30 -0.87 -2.35
CA ILE A 140 -7.20 -0.16 -3.28
C ILE A 140 -7.38 1.30 -2.88
N LEU A 141 -7.60 1.58 -1.59
CA LEU A 141 -7.84 2.95 -1.11
C LEU A 141 -6.65 3.86 -1.45
N ILE A 142 -5.43 3.43 -1.15
CA ILE A 142 -4.22 4.23 -1.40
C ILE A 142 -3.91 4.30 -2.89
N ARG A 143 -4.10 3.22 -3.67
CA ARG A 143 -3.94 3.27 -5.13
C ARG A 143 -4.90 4.28 -5.75
N ARG A 144 -6.18 4.28 -5.34
CA ARG A 144 -7.17 5.23 -5.83
C ARG A 144 -6.80 6.68 -5.52
N LEU A 145 -6.08 6.96 -4.44
CA LEU A 145 -5.63 8.33 -4.13
C LEU A 145 -4.32 8.73 -4.86
N ARG A 146 -3.43 7.77 -5.13
CA ARG A 146 -2.06 8.05 -5.61
C ARG A 146 -1.80 7.77 -7.08
N ASN A 147 -2.52 6.82 -7.67
CA ASN A 147 -2.23 6.33 -9.00
C ASN A 147 -3.12 7.01 -10.03
N ASN A 148 -2.50 7.77 -10.93
CA ASN A 148 -3.20 8.30 -12.10
C ASN A 148 -3.60 7.15 -13.03
N ARG A 149 -4.82 7.21 -13.58
CA ARG A 149 -5.23 6.33 -14.66
C ARG A 149 -4.32 6.51 -15.87
N MET A 150 -4.10 5.43 -16.61
CA MET A 150 -3.36 5.41 -17.86
C MET A 150 -4.29 5.10 -19.04
N PRO A 151 -4.03 5.66 -20.23
CA PRO A 151 -3.00 6.68 -20.54
C PRO A 151 -3.19 7.98 -19.74
N LEU A 152 -2.08 8.63 -19.38
CA LEU A 152 -2.10 9.79 -18.49
C LEU A 152 -2.99 10.92 -19.06
N GLY A 153 -3.92 11.42 -18.26
CA GLY A 153 -4.85 12.48 -18.66
C GLY A 153 -6.17 11.99 -19.27
N LEU A 154 -6.37 10.68 -19.45
CA LEU A 154 -7.66 10.13 -19.86
C LEU A 154 -8.73 10.39 -18.79
N GLY A 155 -9.86 10.99 -19.19
CA GLY A 155 -10.97 11.34 -18.31
C GLY A 155 -11.74 10.12 -17.78
N PHE A 156 -12.37 10.28 -16.61
CA PHE A 156 -13.06 9.20 -15.89
C PHE A 156 -14.35 8.72 -16.58
N GLU A 157 -14.91 9.54 -17.47
CA GLU A 157 -16.07 9.23 -18.30
C GLU A 157 -15.78 8.13 -19.33
N ASN A 158 -14.50 7.86 -19.62
CA ASN A 158 -14.11 6.83 -20.57
C ASN A 158 -14.19 5.44 -19.94
N SER A 159 -14.86 4.50 -20.61
CA SER A 159 -15.04 3.14 -20.10
C SER A 159 -13.71 2.40 -19.88
N THR A 160 -13.60 1.70 -18.76
CA THR A 160 -12.50 0.77 -18.42
C THR A 160 -12.80 -0.68 -18.83
N PHE A 161 -13.91 -0.92 -19.53
CA PHE A 161 -14.40 -2.23 -19.95
C PHE A 161 -14.55 -2.34 -21.47
N THR A 162 -13.65 -1.73 -22.23
CA THR A 162 -13.61 -1.90 -23.70
C THR A 162 -12.96 -3.23 -24.09
N PRO A 163 -13.13 -3.71 -25.34
CA PRO A 163 -12.45 -4.91 -25.82
C PRO A 163 -10.94 -4.88 -25.60
N ASN A 164 -10.27 -3.73 -25.79
CA ASN A 164 -8.83 -3.58 -25.59
C ASN A 164 -8.42 -3.72 -24.11
N HIS A 165 -9.20 -3.14 -23.19
CA HIS A 165 -8.98 -3.32 -21.74
C HIS A 165 -9.12 -4.79 -21.34
N MET A 166 -10.17 -5.45 -21.85
CA MET A 166 -10.43 -6.86 -21.56
C MET A 166 -9.40 -7.79 -22.17
N LEU A 167 -8.87 -7.47 -23.34
CA LEU A 167 -7.80 -8.24 -23.96
C LEU A 167 -6.51 -8.21 -23.11
N VAL A 168 -6.10 -7.04 -22.60
CA VAL A 168 -4.93 -6.93 -21.70
C VAL A 168 -5.20 -7.70 -20.40
N LYS A 169 -6.38 -7.51 -19.78
CA LYS A 169 -6.75 -8.21 -18.55
C LYS A 169 -6.72 -9.72 -18.73
N GLN A 170 -7.29 -10.22 -19.83
CA GLN A 170 -7.37 -11.65 -20.12
C GLN A 170 -5.98 -12.23 -20.39
N TRP A 171 -5.15 -11.56 -21.18
CA TRP A 171 -3.76 -11.98 -21.41
C TRP A 171 -2.98 -12.12 -20.09
N ILE A 172 -3.15 -11.17 -19.15
CA ILE A 172 -2.54 -11.29 -17.83
C ILE A 172 -3.09 -12.51 -17.08
N ALA A 173 -4.42 -12.71 -17.09
CA ALA A 173 -5.07 -13.84 -16.44
C ALA A 173 -4.59 -15.19 -16.99
N ASP A 174 -4.29 -15.26 -18.29
CA ASP A 174 -3.80 -16.46 -18.98
C ASP A 174 -2.30 -16.73 -18.75
N GLY A 175 -1.67 -15.99 -17.84
CA GLY A 175 -0.27 -16.14 -17.47
C GLY A 175 0.69 -15.23 -18.22
N ALA A 176 0.18 -14.21 -18.91
CA ALA A 176 0.97 -13.18 -19.58
C ALA A 176 2.08 -13.76 -20.48
N LYS A 177 1.74 -14.71 -21.35
CA LYS A 177 2.71 -15.44 -22.19
C LYS A 177 3.20 -14.59 -23.37
N ASN A 178 4.44 -14.84 -23.81
CA ASN A 178 4.97 -14.28 -25.06
C ASN A 178 4.60 -15.19 -26.24
N ASP A 179 3.33 -15.16 -26.64
CA ASP A 179 2.79 -15.97 -27.72
C ASP A 179 2.22 -15.11 -28.85
N ASP A 180 1.71 -15.77 -29.89
CA ASP A 180 1.11 -15.12 -31.05
C ASP A 180 -0.01 -14.14 -30.67
N ASN A 181 -0.81 -14.47 -29.64
CA ASN A 181 -1.87 -13.58 -29.17
C ASN A 181 -1.27 -12.31 -28.56
N PHE A 182 -0.23 -12.44 -27.74
CA PHE A 182 0.48 -11.28 -27.22
C PHE A 182 1.06 -10.42 -28.34
N THR A 183 1.86 -11.02 -29.24
CA THR A 183 2.57 -10.27 -30.29
C THR A 183 1.62 -9.58 -31.27
N LYS A 184 0.51 -10.25 -31.65
CA LYS A 184 -0.41 -9.75 -32.68
C LYS A 184 -1.53 -8.88 -32.12
N ASN A 185 -2.00 -9.14 -30.90
CA ASN A 185 -3.21 -8.51 -30.39
C ASN A 185 -2.97 -7.62 -29.16
N VAL A 186 -2.05 -8.00 -28.25
CA VAL A 186 -1.84 -7.27 -26.98
C VAL A 186 -0.77 -6.19 -27.12
N LEU A 187 0.43 -6.55 -27.59
CA LEU A 187 1.57 -5.66 -27.70
C LEU A 187 1.29 -4.41 -28.55
N PRO A 188 0.56 -4.50 -29.70
CA PRO A 188 0.24 -3.31 -30.48
C PRO A 188 -0.56 -2.26 -29.72
N LEU A 189 -1.40 -2.66 -28.75
CA LEU A 189 -2.21 -1.72 -27.98
C LEU A 189 -1.37 -0.69 -27.22
N PHE A 190 -0.17 -1.07 -26.75
CA PHE A 190 0.73 -0.15 -26.05
C PHE A 190 1.41 0.87 -26.99
N LYS A 191 1.41 0.60 -28.30
CA LYS A 191 2.06 1.41 -29.34
C LYS A 191 1.06 2.22 -30.18
N THR A 192 -0.22 1.96 -30.02
CA THR A 192 -1.28 2.59 -30.79
C THR A 192 -1.92 3.71 -29.99
N ALA A 193 -1.91 4.93 -30.54
CA ALA A 193 -2.68 6.04 -29.99
C ALA A 193 -4.17 5.69 -30.00
N ASN A 194 -4.92 6.23 -29.05
CA ASN A 194 -6.35 6.00 -28.88
C ASN A 194 -6.77 4.57 -28.53
N ALA A 195 -5.85 3.65 -28.25
CA ALA A 195 -6.19 2.25 -27.96
C ALA A 195 -7.08 2.09 -26.71
N PHE A 196 -6.97 2.99 -25.74
CA PHE A 196 -7.69 2.92 -24.47
C PHE A 196 -8.64 4.09 -24.22
N GLY A 197 -8.77 5.02 -25.17
CA GLY A 197 -9.66 6.17 -25.08
C GLY A 197 -9.37 7.20 -26.17
N PRO A 198 -10.32 8.04 -26.57
CA PRO A 198 -10.11 9.06 -27.58
C PRO A 198 -9.03 10.07 -27.17
N GLU A 199 -8.34 10.62 -28.17
CA GLU A 199 -7.30 11.66 -28.03
C GLU A 199 -6.18 11.33 -27.03
N THR A 200 -5.86 10.04 -26.87
CA THR A 200 -4.79 9.59 -25.97
C THR A 200 -3.52 9.18 -26.72
N PRO A 201 -2.33 9.51 -26.19
CA PRO A 201 -1.08 9.04 -26.76
C PRO A 201 -0.94 7.52 -26.59
N ALA A 202 -0.13 6.91 -27.45
CA ALA A 202 0.35 5.56 -27.23
C ALA A 202 1.15 5.48 -25.93
N CYS A 203 1.07 4.37 -25.19
CA CYS A 203 1.80 4.18 -23.94
C CYS A 203 3.33 4.32 -24.15
N THR A 204 3.83 3.85 -25.30
CA THR A 204 5.25 3.95 -25.66
C THR A 204 5.72 5.36 -26.02
N ALA A 205 4.84 6.38 -26.02
CA ALA A 205 5.27 7.78 -26.10
C ALA A 205 5.98 8.24 -24.82
N CYS A 206 5.68 7.60 -23.68
CA CYS A 206 6.26 7.90 -22.37
C CYS A 206 7.04 6.71 -21.77
N HIS A 207 6.73 5.48 -22.18
CA HIS A 207 7.32 4.24 -21.65
C HIS A 207 8.02 3.44 -22.74
N MET A 208 9.25 3.84 -23.07
CA MET A 208 9.94 3.47 -24.30
C MET A 208 11.32 2.85 -24.13
N SER A 209 11.89 2.91 -22.92
CA SER A 209 13.20 2.36 -22.56
C SER A 209 13.29 2.15 -21.06
N ASN A 210 14.38 1.51 -20.60
CA ASN A 210 14.67 1.32 -19.19
C ASN A 210 15.62 2.39 -18.61
N GLN A 211 15.58 3.60 -19.16
CA GLN A 211 16.41 4.72 -18.71
C GLN A 211 15.54 5.96 -18.47
N GLU A 212 15.78 6.61 -17.35
CA GLU A 212 15.20 7.90 -17.01
C GLU A 212 16.29 8.98 -17.02
N PRO A 213 16.08 10.13 -17.70
CA PRO A 213 15.12 10.38 -18.80
C PRO A 213 15.50 9.62 -20.10
N PRO A 214 14.59 9.43 -21.09
CA PRO A 214 13.26 10.05 -21.22
C PRO A 214 12.08 9.16 -20.80
N SER A 215 12.31 7.91 -20.39
CA SER A 215 11.24 6.97 -20.10
C SER A 215 10.82 7.07 -18.64
N PHE A 216 9.57 7.46 -18.38
CA PHE A 216 9.09 7.63 -17.01
C PHE A 216 9.15 6.32 -16.24
N HIS A 217 9.70 6.39 -15.02
CA HIS A 217 9.92 5.23 -14.15
C HIS A 217 10.71 4.10 -14.83
N GLU A 218 11.54 4.41 -15.82
CA GLU A 218 12.38 3.43 -16.51
C GLU A 218 11.56 2.24 -17.06
N LEU A 219 10.29 2.46 -17.38
CA LEU A 219 9.38 1.44 -17.85
C LEU A 219 9.43 1.35 -19.37
N ASN A 220 9.57 0.14 -19.90
CA ASN A 220 9.60 -0.10 -21.34
C ASN A 220 8.41 -0.97 -21.77
N LEU A 221 7.45 -0.38 -22.49
CA LEU A 221 6.27 -1.10 -23.01
C LEU A 221 6.41 -1.50 -24.49
N LYS A 222 7.60 -1.41 -25.09
CA LYS A 222 7.82 -1.74 -26.52
C LYS A 222 7.97 -3.22 -26.81
N THR A 223 8.41 -4.02 -25.84
CA THR A 223 8.68 -5.44 -26.01
C THR A 223 8.13 -6.24 -24.84
N TYR A 224 7.96 -7.55 -25.03
CA TYR A 224 7.57 -8.46 -23.96
C TYR A 224 8.53 -8.37 -22.77
N GLU A 225 9.83 -8.44 -23.04
CA GLU A 225 10.88 -8.45 -22.02
C GLU A 225 10.88 -7.15 -21.22
N GLY A 226 10.65 -6.01 -21.86
CA GLY A 226 10.54 -4.72 -21.18
C GLY A 226 9.31 -4.66 -20.25
N ILE A 227 8.16 -5.14 -20.72
CA ILE A 227 6.93 -5.19 -19.93
C ILE A 227 7.10 -6.10 -18.71
N MET A 228 7.73 -7.27 -18.89
CA MET A 228 7.92 -8.25 -17.83
C MET A 228 9.08 -7.91 -16.87
N LEU A 229 10.05 -7.11 -17.33
CA LEU A 229 11.08 -6.51 -16.47
C LEU A 229 10.42 -5.59 -15.45
N GLY A 230 9.59 -4.65 -15.91
CA GLY A 230 8.88 -3.68 -15.08
C GLY A 230 9.54 -2.31 -15.05
N ALA A 231 9.30 -1.58 -13.97
CA ALA A 231 9.73 -0.19 -13.76
C ALA A 231 10.86 -0.09 -12.72
N ASP A 232 11.54 1.06 -12.67
CA ASP A 232 12.61 1.41 -11.72
C ASP A 232 13.79 0.42 -11.68
N SER A 233 14.08 -0.27 -12.79
CA SER A 233 15.10 -1.32 -12.87
C SER A 233 16.55 -0.83 -12.79
N VAL A 234 16.82 0.43 -13.13
CA VAL A 234 18.13 1.08 -12.98
C VAL A 234 18.23 1.71 -11.60
N ALA A 235 17.29 2.57 -11.20
CA ALA A 235 17.33 3.27 -9.92
C ALA A 235 17.29 2.33 -8.70
N LYS A 236 16.53 1.23 -8.75
CA LYS A 236 16.43 0.27 -7.63
C LYS A 236 17.23 -1.02 -7.87
N GLY A 237 17.76 -1.20 -9.08
CA GLY A 237 18.35 -2.45 -9.56
C GLY A 237 17.30 -3.43 -10.12
N VAL A 238 17.73 -4.23 -11.09
CA VAL A 238 16.88 -5.13 -11.90
C VAL A 238 16.06 -6.09 -11.03
N ASP A 239 16.67 -6.66 -10.00
CA ASP A 239 16.02 -7.63 -9.11
C ASP A 239 14.97 -7.00 -8.17
N LYS A 240 15.04 -5.67 -7.97
CA LYS A 240 14.10 -4.90 -7.16
C LYS A 240 13.18 -4.03 -8.02
N ALA A 241 13.20 -4.23 -9.33
CA ALA A 241 12.32 -3.55 -10.26
C ALA A 241 10.85 -3.76 -9.85
N THR A 242 10.07 -2.70 -9.98
CA THR A 242 8.64 -2.74 -9.72
C THR A 242 7.97 -3.56 -10.81
N LYS A 243 7.57 -4.80 -10.49
CA LYS A 243 6.81 -5.64 -11.42
C LYS A 243 5.46 -5.00 -11.75
N VAL A 244 5.24 -4.77 -13.05
CA VAL A 244 4.00 -4.16 -13.55
C VAL A 244 3.00 -5.19 -14.08
N ILE A 245 3.48 -6.39 -14.41
CA ILE A 245 2.68 -7.58 -14.71
C ILE A 245 2.96 -8.64 -13.66
N VAL A 246 1.90 -9.22 -13.10
CA VAL A 246 1.93 -10.42 -12.27
C VAL A 246 1.14 -11.49 -13.03
N PRO A 247 1.82 -12.45 -13.68
CA PRO A 247 1.17 -13.52 -14.44
C PRO A 247 0.07 -14.22 -13.65
N GLY A 248 -1.11 -14.37 -14.26
CA GLY A 248 -2.29 -15.00 -13.66
C GLY A 248 -3.06 -14.14 -12.67
N LYS A 249 -2.60 -12.91 -12.37
CA LYS A 249 -3.17 -12.04 -11.33
C LYS A 249 -3.35 -10.60 -11.82
N PRO A 250 -4.36 -10.32 -12.67
CA PRO A 250 -4.61 -8.97 -13.17
C PRO A 250 -4.79 -7.94 -12.05
N GLU A 251 -5.50 -8.31 -10.99
CA GLU A 251 -5.76 -7.45 -9.82
C GLU A 251 -4.51 -7.05 -9.03
N LEU A 252 -3.38 -7.76 -9.20
CA LEU A 252 -2.08 -7.40 -8.62
C LEU A 252 -1.12 -6.76 -9.63
N SER A 253 -1.52 -6.66 -10.91
CA SER A 253 -0.70 -6.13 -11.99
C SER A 253 -0.92 -4.63 -12.14
N PHE A 254 0.13 -3.82 -11.98
CA PHE A 254 0.03 -2.37 -12.10
C PHE A 254 -0.47 -1.92 -13.47
N VAL A 255 -0.14 -2.63 -14.57
CA VAL A 255 -0.69 -2.27 -15.89
C VAL A 255 -2.22 -2.30 -15.86
N TRP A 256 -2.82 -3.37 -15.34
CA TRP A 256 -4.28 -3.45 -15.25
C TRP A 256 -4.86 -2.44 -14.27
N GLN A 257 -4.23 -2.27 -13.10
CA GLN A 257 -4.66 -1.29 -12.11
C GLN A 257 -4.68 0.13 -12.70
N HIS A 258 -3.62 0.54 -13.38
CA HIS A 258 -3.55 1.86 -14.01
C HIS A 258 -4.52 2.02 -15.18
N LEU A 259 -4.81 0.97 -15.96
CA LEU A 259 -5.81 1.04 -17.03
C LEU A 259 -7.25 1.15 -16.49
N ALA A 260 -7.54 0.48 -15.37
CA ALA A 260 -8.91 0.29 -14.88
C ALA A 260 -9.30 1.12 -13.64
N GLU A 261 -8.34 1.79 -13.01
CA GLU A 261 -8.56 2.57 -11.79
C GLU A 261 -8.39 4.07 -12.06
N ASP A 262 -9.51 4.78 -12.16
CA ASP A 262 -9.53 6.25 -12.03
C ASP A 262 -9.02 6.69 -10.65
N ARG A 263 -8.18 7.73 -10.66
CA ARG A 263 -7.75 8.42 -9.45
C ARG A 263 -8.94 9.13 -8.81
N MET A 264 -8.94 9.18 -7.49
CA MET A 264 -9.96 9.81 -6.67
C MET A 264 -9.42 11.12 -6.08
N PRO A 265 -10.27 12.16 -5.97
CA PRO A 265 -11.65 12.22 -6.48
C PRO A 265 -11.69 12.20 -8.03
N PRO A 266 -12.80 11.75 -8.65
CA PRO A 266 -12.89 11.67 -10.11
C PRO A 266 -12.60 13.01 -10.78
N GLY A 267 -11.75 13.02 -11.80
CA GLY A 267 -11.35 14.23 -12.53
C GLY A 267 -10.21 15.03 -11.88
N ILE A 268 -9.64 14.57 -10.77
CA ILE A 268 -8.42 15.19 -10.20
C ILE A 268 -7.30 15.23 -11.24
N SER A 269 -6.59 16.36 -11.31
CA SER A 269 -5.50 16.52 -12.27
C SER A 269 -4.37 15.51 -12.02
N PRO A 270 -3.79 14.90 -13.06
CA PRO A 270 -2.66 14.00 -12.89
C PRO A 270 -1.39 14.66 -12.32
N SER A 271 -1.30 15.99 -12.39
CA SER A 271 -0.20 16.79 -11.82
C SER A 271 -0.29 16.94 -10.30
N GLU A 272 -1.44 16.68 -9.69
CA GLU A 272 -1.62 16.80 -8.25
C GLU A 272 -0.73 15.82 -7.49
N ALA A 273 -0.15 16.29 -6.39
CA ALA A 273 0.82 15.56 -5.60
C ALA A 273 0.34 14.14 -5.28
N ARG A 274 1.12 13.14 -5.70
CA ARG A 274 0.82 11.72 -5.43
C ARG A 274 1.14 11.32 -3.99
N ASP A 275 1.98 12.11 -3.32
CA ASP A 275 2.42 11.89 -1.94
C ASP A 275 1.93 13.03 -1.04
N HIS A 276 0.65 13.38 -1.18
CA HIS A 276 0.01 14.40 -0.36
C HIS A 276 0.11 14.03 1.14
N PRO A 277 0.43 14.98 2.05
CA PRO A 277 0.60 14.72 3.48
C PRO A 277 -0.56 13.94 4.13
N ASN A 278 -1.81 14.29 3.80
CA ASN A 278 -3.00 13.58 4.30
C ASN A 278 -3.09 12.13 3.82
N THR A 279 -2.60 11.81 2.62
CA THR A 279 -2.53 10.43 2.11
C THR A 279 -1.50 9.62 2.91
N THR A 280 -0.37 10.24 3.26
CA THR A 280 0.64 9.64 4.15
C THR A 280 0.08 9.38 5.54
N ILE A 281 -0.66 10.34 6.12
CA ILE A 281 -1.32 10.16 7.42
C ILE A 281 -2.37 9.04 7.36
N LEU A 282 -3.22 9.00 6.33
CA LEU A 282 -4.19 7.93 6.14
C LEU A 282 -3.53 6.55 6.08
N ALA A 283 -2.44 6.42 5.30
CA ALA A 283 -1.68 5.17 5.21
C ALA A 283 -1.11 4.75 6.58
N ALA A 284 -0.63 5.71 7.37
CA ALA A 284 -0.12 5.46 8.71
C ALA A 284 -1.22 5.02 9.69
N TRP A 285 -2.41 5.63 9.66
CA TRP A 285 -3.55 5.18 10.47
C TRP A 285 -3.94 3.73 10.15
N ILE A 286 -3.99 3.36 8.86
CA ILE A 286 -4.27 1.98 8.44
C ILE A 286 -3.21 1.04 9.02
N LYS A 287 -1.93 1.40 8.89
CA LYS A 287 -0.79 0.62 9.42
C LYS A 287 -0.80 0.50 10.94
N GLN A 288 -1.34 1.49 11.66
CA GLN A 288 -1.55 1.46 13.11
C GLN A 288 -2.73 0.58 13.55
N GLY A 289 -3.43 -0.04 12.60
CA GLY A 289 -4.54 -0.97 12.88
C GLY A 289 -5.91 -0.40 12.59
N ALA A 290 -6.02 0.76 11.92
CA ALA A 290 -7.28 1.39 11.55
C ALA A 290 -8.27 1.47 12.74
N LYS A 291 -7.78 1.90 13.90
CA LYS A 291 -8.56 1.95 15.12
C LYS A 291 -9.67 3.01 15.01
N CYS A 292 -10.78 2.78 15.68
CA CYS A 292 -12.00 3.59 15.58
C CYS A 292 -12.18 4.59 16.73
N ASP A 293 -11.15 4.78 17.56
CA ASP A 293 -11.12 5.71 18.69
C ASP A 293 -10.76 7.16 18.29
#